data_AF-A0A175W1H3-F1
#
_entry.id   AF-A0A175W1H3-F1
#
_cell.length_a   1.000
_cell.length_b   1.000
_cell.length_c   1.000
_cell.angle_alpha   90.00
_cell.angle_beta   90.00
_cell.angle_gamma   90.00
#
_symmetry.space_group_name_H-M   'P 1'
#
loop_
_entity.id
_entity.type
_entity.pdbx_description
1 polymer ?
#
loop_
_entity_poly.entity_id
_entity_poly.type
_entity_poly.pdbx_seq_one_letter_code
_entity_poly.pdbx_strand_id
1 'polypeptide(L)'
;MATRDRPLLIGPASGPVPPYPLRMSGLVISGFGRGSKELGIPTANLPVDDALTPWISTIPSGVYFGWASLRLPPSHPDYTSTVTSSPTAAASTQEGGAPKEGEGKAEAEAEAEGRYQVYPMVMSIGYNPFYKNTVRSAEVHVLHKFEADFYGVEMRLLILGFIREEKDYSGLEALIADIEFDCEVARQSLAREGWAPTEVEVEISGIGSTASSGGDGGEKRRVRGALEAEWLIRPGKDGAGTGK
;
A
#
# COMPACT_ATOMS: atom_id res chain seq x y z
N MET A 1 -5.08 -23.75 22.38
CA MET A 1 -4.86 -22.47 21.68
C MET A 1 -3.46 -22.54 21.08
N ALA A 2 -3.30 -22.42 19.77
CA ALA A 2 -1.96 -22.29 19.19
C ALA A 2 -1.32 -21.02 19.78
N THR A 3 -0.20 -21.16 20.45
CA THR A 3 0.59 -20.02 20.92
C THR A 3 0.96 -19.18 19.69
N ARG A 4 0.72 -17.87 19.75
CA ARG A 4 1.10 -16.95 18.68
C ARG A 4 2.62 -16.78 18.73
N ASP A 5 3.35 -17.70 18.09
CA ASP A 5 4.82 -17.72 18.08
C ASP A 5 5.43 -16.65 17.14
N ARG A 6 4.60 -15.78 16.55
CA ARG A 6 5.03 -14.74 15.60
C ARG A 6 5.02 -13.36 16.28
N PRO A 7 6.04 -12.51 16.05
CA PRO A 7 6.12 -11.18 16.65
C PRO A 7 5.02 -10.26 16.11
N LEU A 8 4.53 -9.36 16.97
CA LEU A 8 3.54 -8.33 16.59
C LEU A 8 4.16 -7.15 15.84
N LEU A 9 5.48 -6.94 16.00
CA LEU A 9 6.24 -5.86 15.37
C LEU A 9 7.37 -6.46 14.54
N ILE A 10 7.49 -6.03 13.29
CA ILE A 10 8.58 -6.47 12.39
C ILE A 10 9.69 -5.43 12.36
N GLY A 11 10.94 -5.85 12.53
CA GLY A 11 12.11 -4.99 12.37
C GLY A 11 12.31 -3.91 13.46
N PRO A 12 13.42 -3.16 13.39
CA PRO A 12 13.81 -2.20 14.42
C PRO A 12 12.90 -0.95 14.42
N ALA A 13 12.89 -0.23 15.54
CA ALA A 13 12.11 1.01 15.66
C ALA A 13 12.55 2.10 14.66
N SER A 14 13.81 2.05 14.22
CA SER A 14 14.41 3.00 13.27
C SER A 14 13.87 2.91 11.84
N GLY A 15 13.16 1.82 11.49
CA GLY A 15 12.58 1.65 10.15
C GLY A 15 12.96 0.33 9.47
N PRO A 16 12.54 0.15 8.20
CA PRO A 16 12.91 -1.00 7.39
C PRO A 16 14.42 -1.08 7.19
N VAL A 17 14.93 -2.30 7.03
CA VAL A 17 16.36 -2.59 6.75
C VAL A 17 16.47 -3.29 5.39
N PRO A 18 17.64 -3.25 4.71
CA PRO A 18 17.83 -3.94 3.43
C PRO A 18 17.35 -5.40 3.47
N PRO A 19 16.70 -5.89 2.39
CA PRO A 19 16.57 -5.26 1.08
C PRO A 19 15.42 -4.25 0.94
N TYR A 20 14.74 -3.90 2.04
CA TYR A 20 13.60 -2.97 2.03
C TYR A 20 14.05 -1.50 2.10
N PRO A 21 13.25 -0.56 1.55
CA PRO A 21 11.97 -0.78 0.88
C PRO A 21 12.13 -1.30 -0.57
N LEU A 22 11.24 -2.22 -0.98
CA LEU A 22 11.07 -2.61 -2.38
C LEU A 22 9.92 -1.81 -2.99
N ARG A 23 9.97 -1.57 -4.31
CA ARG A 23 8.97 -0.77 -5.03
C ARG A 23 8.31 -1.61 -6.13
N MET A 24 7.00 -1.50 -6.22
CA MET A 24 6.18 -2.08 -7.28
C MET A 24 5.07 -1.10 -7.66
N SER A 25 4.73 -1.02 -8.94
CA SER A 25 3.59 -0.23 -9.41
C SER A 25 2.90 -0.93 -10.56
N GLY A 26 1.60 -0.70 -10.70
CA GLY A 26 0.82 -1.24 -11.81
C GLY A 26 -0.64 -0.82 -11.73
N LEU A 27 -1.39 -1.13 -12.79
CA LEU A 27 -2.84 -0.96 -12.78
C LEU A 27 -3.48 -2.10 -11.99
N VAL A 28 -4.46 -1.77 -11.15
CA VAL A 28 -5.25 -2.76 -10.43
C VAL A 28 -6.10 -3.55 -11.41
N ILE A 29 -5.91 -4.87 -11.49
CA ILE A 29 -6.67 -5.75 -12.37
C ILE A 29 -7.66 -6.62 -11.58
N SER A 30 -8.76 -7.00 -12.21
CA SER A 30 -9.71 -7.96 -11.63
C SER A 30 -9.08 -9.35 -11.58
N GLY A 31 -9.04 -9.95 -10.40
CA GLY A 31 -8.68 -11.36 -10.23
C GLY A 31 -9.84 -12.32 -10.56
N PHE A 32 -9.62 -13.62 -10.37
CA PHE A 32 -10.65 -14.65 -10.60
C PHE A 32 -11.84 -14.59 -9.60
N GLY A 33 -11.73 -13.79 -8.53
CA GLY A 33 -12.85 -13.43 -7.66
C GLY A 33 -13.42 -14.56 -6.79
N ARG A 34 -12.70 -15.68 -6.61
CA ARG A 34 -13.19 -16.84 -5.87
C ARG A 34 -12.90 -16.78 -4.37
N GLY A 35 -11.65 -16.54 -3.95
CA GLY A 35 -11.26 -16.60 -2.53
C GLY A 35 -11.59 -15.36 -1.71
N SER A 36 -11.29 -14.16 -2.22
CA SER A 36 -11.39 -12.91 -1.44
C SER A 36 -12.81 -12.55 -1.00
N LYS A 37 -13.83 -12.87 -1.81
CA LYS A 37 -15.23 -12.62 -1.47
C LYS A 37 -15.74 -13.53 -0.35
N GLU A 38 -15.36 -14.81 -0.36
CA GLU A 38 -15.71 -15.76 0.70
C GLU A 38 -14.98 -15.46 2.01
N LEU A 39 -13.76 -14.93 1.92
CA LEU A 39 -12.96 -14.50 3.07
C LEU A 39 -13.41 -13.16 3.67
N GLY A 40 -14.13 -12.33 2.91
CA GLY A 40 -14.44 -10.95 3.30
C GLY A 40 -13.23 -10.01 3.27
N ILE A 41 -12.14 -10.39 2.59
CA ILE A 41 -10.86 -9.68 2.54
C ILE A 41 -10.58 -9.34 1.06
N PRO A 42 -11.02 -8.17 0.55
CA PRO A 42 -10.84 -7.81 -0.85
C PRO A 42 -9.37 -7.63 -1.20
N THR A 43 -8.93 -8.19 -2.34
CA THR A 43 -7.55 -8.06 -2.82
C THR A 43 -7.49 -7.39 -4.20
N ALA A 44 -6.52 -6.51 -4.38
CA ALA A 44 -6.13 -5.91 -5.65
C ALA A 44 -4.99 -6.74 -6.25
N ASN A 45 -5.16 -7.20 -7.49
CA ASN A 45 -4.12 -7.91 -8.21
C ASN A 45 -3.28 -6.90 -8.99
N LEU A 46 -1.96 -7.05 -8.95
CA LEU A 46 -1.04 -6.26 -9.78
C LEU A 46 -0.35 -7.14 -10.82
N PRO A 47 -0.09 -6.61 -12.04
CA PRO A 47 0.71 -7.32 -13.01
C PRO A 47 2.13 -7.50 -12.48
N VAL A 48 2.67 -8.70 -12.65
CA VAL A 48 4.07 -8.99 -12.39
C VAL A 48 4.82 -8.92 -13.72
N ASP A 49 5.75 -7.98 -13.80
CA ASP A 49 6.60 -7.75 -14.97
C ASP A 49 8.06 -7.87 -14.52
N ASP A 50 8.78 -8.87 -15.03
CA ASP A 50 10.18 -9.13 -14.68
C ASP A 50 11.09 -7.95 -15.05
N ALA A 51 10.73 -7.12 -16.04
CA ALA A 51 11.50 -5.94 -16.42
C ALA A 51 11.36 -4.80 -15.39
N LEU A 52 10.17 -4.65 -14.79
CA LEU A 52 9.89 -3.59 -13.81
C LEU A 52 10.10 -4.03 -12.36
N THR A 53 9.93 -5.32 -12.09
CA THR A 53 9.98 -5.93 -10.74
C THR A 53 10.91 -7.15 -10.70
N PRO A 54 12.16 -7.07 -11.18
CA PRO A 54 13.05 -8.24 -11.28
C PRO A 54 13.29 -8.95 -9.94
N TRP A 55 13.25 -8.19 -8.83
CA TRP A 55 13.39 -8.71 -7.47
C TRP A 55 12.26 -9.66 -7.04
N ILE A 56 11.09 -9.61 -7.67
CA ILE A 56 9.95 -10.44 -7.28
C ILE A 56 10.17 -11.92 -7.60
N SER A 57 11.03 -12.20 -8.58
CA SER A 57 11.41 -13.56 -8.95
C SER A 57 12.28 -14.23 -7.87
N THR A 58 13.07 -13.44 -7.12
CA THR A 58 14.07 -13.93 -6.16
C THR A 58 13.68 -13.81 -4.70
N ILE A 59 12.66 -13.00 -4.38
CA ILE A 59 12.15 -12.86 -3.02
C ILE A 59 11.39 -14.14 -2.58
N PRO A 60 11.43 -14.54 -1.29
CA PRO A 60 10.65 -15.68 -0.81
C PRO A 60 9.14 -15.56 -1.12
N SER A 61 8.44 -16.69 -1.26
CA SER A 61 6.98 -16.65 -1.24
C SER A 61 6.48 -16.36 0.17
N GLY A 62 5.43 -15.55 0.30
CA GLY A 62 4.79 -15.31 1.58
C GLY A 62 4.08 -13.97 1.66
N VAL A 63 3.84 -13.55 2.90
CA VAL A 63 3.12 -12.32 3.23
C VAL A 63 4.11 -11.23 3.59
N TYR A 64 3.90 -10.08 2.97
CA TYR A 64 4.65 -8.84 3.14
C TYR A 64 3.69 -7.72 3.57
N PHE A 65 4.26 -6.60 3.99
CA PHE A 65 3.49 -5.41 4.34
C PHE A 65 4.20 -4.13 3.95
N GLY A 66 3.44 -3.05 3.95
CA GLY A 66 3.98 -1.73 3.65
C GLY A 66 2.90 -0.71 3.41
N TRP A 67 3.23 0.26 2.57
CA TRP A 67 2.29 1.31 2.16
C TRP A 67 1.88 1.09 0.71
N ALA A 68 0.58 1.20 0.43
CA ALA A 68 0.05 1.36 -0.91
C ALA A 68 -0.31 2.82 -1.14
N SER A 69 -0.20 3.30 -2.37
CA SER A 69 -0.88 4.51 -2.80
C SER A 69 -1.75 4.24 -4.02
N LEU A 70 -2.93 4.86 -4.03
CA LEU A 70 -3.93 4.72 -5.08
C LEU A 70 -4.19 6.08 -5.72
N ARG A 71 -4.12 6.15 -7.05
CA ARG A 71 -4.52 7.34 -7.81
C ARG A 71 -6.01 7.31 -8.14
N LEU A 72 -6.85 7.40 -7.10
CA LEU A 72 -8.30 7.35 -7.27
C LEU A 72 -8.76 8.56 -8.12
N PRO A 73 -9.68 8.36 -9.09
CA PRO A 73 -10.23 9.46 -9.86
C PRO A 73 -11.12 10.34 -8.95
N PRO A 74 -11.28 11.64 -9.26
CA PRO A 74 -12.14 12.54 -8.47
C PRO A 74 -13.60 12.10 -8.34
N SER A 75 -14.08 11.20 -9.22
CA SER A 75 -15.42 10.61 -9.19
C SER A 75 -15.57 9.42 -8.22
N HIS A 76 -14.48 8.89 -7.67
CA HIS A 76 -14.53 7.77 -6.73
C HIS A 76 -15.03 8.25 -5.35
N PRO A 77 -15.94 7.52 -4.67
CA PRO A 77 -16.48 7.94 -3.37
C PRO A 77 -15.40 8.16 -2.29
N ASP A 78 -14.37 7.31 -2.28
CA ASP A 78 -13.22 7.45 -1.37
C ASP A 78 -12.14 8.46 -1.86
N TYR A 79 -12.42 9.29 -2.88
CA TYR A 79 -11.51 10.36 -3.28
C TYR A 79 -11.54 11.52 -2.28
N THR A 80 -10.41 11.81 -1.61
CA THR A 80 -10.27 13.01 -0.80
C THR A 80 -9.60 14.12 -1.61
N SER A 81 -10.12 15.36 -1.52
CA SER A 81 -9.51 16.55 -2.14
C SER A 81 -8.56 17.30 -1.19
N THR A 82 -8.73 17.15 0.13
CA THR A 82 -7.95 17.90 1.14
C THR A 82 -6.53 17.37 1.24
N VAL A 83 -5.52 18.17 0.90
CA VAL A 83 -4.13 17.76 1.13
C VAL A 83 -3.89 17.73 2.65
N THR A 84 -3.66 16.55 3.24
CA THR A 84 -3.09 16.46 4.59
C THR A 84 -1.57 16.67 4.50
N SER A 85 -1.16 17.81 3.94
CA SER A 85 0.22 18.27 3.95
C SER A 85 0.27 19.51 4.84
N SER A 86 1.06 19.44 5.90
CA SER A 86 1.50 20.66 6.60
C SER A 86 2.32 21.51 5.62
N PRO A 87 2.15 22.84 5.59
CA PRO A 87 3.02 23.70 4.80
C PRO A 87 4.41 23.68 5.42
N THR A 88 5.39 23.11 4.72
CA THR A 88 6.79 23.38 5.00
C THR A 88 7.02 24.85 4.70
N ALA A 89 7.14 25.65 5.76
CA ALA A 89 7.58 27.02 5.71
C ALA A 89 9.04 27.09 5.24
N ALA A 90 9.33 27.87 4.21
CA ALA A 90 10.30 28.98 4.26
C ALA A 90 10.68 29.48 2.86
N ALA A 91 10.18 30.68 2.57
CA ALA A 91 10.87 31.80 1.95
C ALA A 91 11.67 31.58 0.64
N SER A 92 11.06 32.03 -0.46
CA SER A 92 11.78 32.83 -1.45
C SER A 92 10.96 34.07 -1.79
N THR A 93 11.45 35.21 -1.33
CA THR A 93 11.12 36.56 -1.79
C THR A 93 11.27 36.64 -3.30
N GLN A 94 10.21 37.04 -4.03
CA GLN A 94 10.35 38.07 -5.07
C GLN A 94 9.00 38.66 -5.48
N GLU A 95 8.97 39.98 -5.40
CA GLU A 95 7.95 40.88 -5.90
C GLU A 95 7.85 40.84 -7.43
N GLY A 96 6.63 41.09 -7.94
CA GLY A 96 6.45 41.85 -9.18
C GLY A 96 6.53 41.08 -10.50
N GLY A 97 5.39 40.53 -10.92
CA GLY A 97 5.15 40.15 -12.31
C GLY A 97 3.68 39.82 -12.53
N ALA A 98 2.96 40.67 -13.26
CA ALA A 98 1.55 40.46 -13.60
C ALA A 98 1.35 39.14 -14.39
N PRO A 99 0.18 38.48 -14.27
CA PRO A 99 -0.02 37.13 -14.78
C PRO A 99 0.07 37.12 -16.31
N LYS A 100 0.93 36.26 -16.86
CA LYS A 100 0.84 35.87 -18.27
C LYS A 100 -0.25 34.81 -18.41
N GLU A 101 -1.29 35.16 -19.14
CA GLU A 101 -2.33 34.24 -19.60
C GLU A 101 -1.68 33.08 -20.38
N GLY A 102 -1.73 31.86 -19.85
CA GLY A 102 -1.18 30.68 -20.52
C GLY A 102 -1.04 29.39 -19.69
N GLU A 103 -1.08 29.44 -18.35
CA GLU A 103 -0.75 28.27 -17.52
C GLU A 103 -1.95 27.50 -16.93
N GLY A 104 -3.19 27.87 -17.26
CA GLY A 104 -4.40 27.23 -16.72
C GLY A 104 -4.78 25.85 -17.31
N LYS A 105 -4.02 25.31 -18.27
CA LYS A 105 -4.34 24.01 -18.88
C LYS A 105 -3.70 22.82 -18.16
N ALA A 106 -2.47 22.97 -17.66
CA ALA A 106 -1.75 21.89 -17.01
C ALA A 106 -2.35 21.53 -15.63
N GLU A 107 -2.83 22.52 -14.88
CA GLU A 107 -3.47 22.29 -13.58
C GLU A 107 -4.85 21.63 -13.73
N ALA A 108 -5.64 22.04 -14.72
CA ALA A 108 -6.96 21.45 -14.99
C ALA A 108 -6.87 20.02 -15.54
N GLU A 109 -5.87 19.71 -16.38
CA GLU A 109 -5.61 18.35 -16.86
C GLU A 109 -5.02 17.45 -15.75
N ALA A 110 -4.18 18.00 -14.86
CA ALA A 110 -3.62 17.25 -13.72
C ALA A 110 -4.68 16.91 -12.64
N GLU A 111 -5.64 17.80 -12.37
CA GLU A 111 -6.77 17.50 -11.46
C GLU A 111 -7.68 16.39 -12.00
N ALA A 112 -7.84 16.30 -13.33
CA ALA A 112 -8.68 15.27 -13.96
C ALA A 112 -8.15 13.84 -13.70
N GLU A 113 -6.83 13.68 -13.57
CA GLU A 113 -6.19 12.38 -13.36
C GLU A 113 -6.17 11.90 -11.90
N GLY A 114 -6.66 12.71 -10.95
CA GLY A 114 -6.63 12.38 -9.53
C GLY A 114 -5.21 12.38 -8.93
N ARG A 115 -5.15 12.39 -7.59
CA ARG A 115 -3.91 12.38 -6.80
C ARG A 115 -3.72 11.06 -6.07
N TYR A 116 -2.48 10.73 -5.73
CA TYR A 116 -2.21 9.54 -4.91
C TYR A 116 -2.65 9.74 -3.47
N GLN A 117 -3.39 8.78 -2.95
CA GLN A 117 -3.77 8.68 -1.54
C GLN A 117 -3.12 7.43 -0.94
N VAL A 118 -2.51 7.57 0.24
CA VAL A 118 -1.68 6.52 0.86
C VAL A 118 -2.47 5.75 1.90
N TYR A 119 -2.31 4.43 1.91
CA TYR A 119 -3.00 3.50 2.80
C TYR A 119 -2.04 2.40 3.28
N PRO A 120 -2.20 1.90 4.51
CA PRO A 120 -1.49 0.71 4.96
C PRO A 120 -1.96 -0.53 4.17
N MET A 121 -1.05 -1.47 3.90
CA MET A 121 -1.39 -2.71 3.17
C MET A 121 -0.64 -3.93 3.71
N VAL A 122 -1.23 -5.09 3.46
CA VAL A 122 -0.52 -6.39 3.39
C VAL A 122 -0.57 -6.89 1.96
N MET A 123 0.39 -7.72 1.58
CA MET A 123 0.38 -8.37 0.27
C MET A 123 0.91 -9.79 0.33
N SER A 124 0.34 -10.66 -0.50
CA SER A 124 0.85 -12.01 -0.74
C SER A 124 1.65 -12.02 -2.04
N ILE A 125 2.84 -12.60 -1.99
CA ILE A 125 3.67 -12.90 -3.16
C ILE A 125 3.84 -14.41 -3.22
N GLY A 126 3.42 -15.02 -4.32
CA GLY A 126 3.34 -16.48 -4.44
C GLY A 126 3.45 -16.94 -5.88
N TYR A 127 3.34 -18.25 -6.11
CA TYR A 127 3.21 -18.81 -7.45
C TYR A 127 1.75 -19.05 -7.80
N ASN A 128 1.36 -18.72 -9.04
CA ASN A 128 -0.01 -18.89 -9.50
C ASN A 128 -0.26 -20.35 -9.96
N PRO A 129 -1.19 -21.11 -9.32
CA PRO A 129 -1.50 -22.49 -9.69
C PRO A 129 -2.01 -22.66 -11.12
N PHE A 130 -2.72 -21.67 -11.68
CA PHE A 130 -3.28 -21.73 -13.03
C PHE A 130 -2.19 -21.74 -14.11
N TYR A 131 -1.04 -21.13 -13.84
CA TYR A 131 0.11 -21.10 -14.75
C TYR A 131 1.12 -22.20 -14.41
N LYS A 132 0.67 -23.36 -13.89
CA LYS A 132 1.55 -24.46 -13.47
C LYS A 132 2.67 -23.99 -12.52
N ASN A 133 2.39 -22.99 -11.69
CA ASN A 133 3.35 -22.36 -10.78
C ASN A 133 4.60 -21.78 -11.46
N THR A 134 4.55 -21.37 -12.73
CA THR A 134 5.70 -20.74 -13.41
C THR A 134 5.71 -19.21 -13.30
N VAL A 135 4.57 -18.60 -12.99
CA VAL A 135 4.40 -17.14 -12.89
C VAL A 135 4.11 -16.76 -11.45
N ARG A 136 4.81 -15.72 -10.95
CA ARG A 136 4.54 -15.14 -9.63
C ARG A 136 3.25 -14.32 -9.66
N SER A 137 2.47 -14.35 -8.59
CA SER A 137 1.35 -13.43 -8.34
C SER A 137 1.70 -12.44 -7.24
N ALA A 138 1.13 -11.24 -7.33
CA ALA A 138 1.18 -10.20 -6.32
C ALA A 138 -0.25 -9.74 -6.01
N GLU A 139 -0.74 -10.09 -4.82
CA GLU A 139 -2.08 -9.79 -4.36
C GLU A 139 -2.03 -8.88 -3.14
N VAL A 140 -2.64 -7.70 -3.22
CA VAL A 140 -2.57 -6.67 -2.19
C VAL A 140 -3.91 -6.55 -1.49
N HIS A 141 -3.92 -6.64 -0.17
CA HIS A 141 -5.06 -6.21 0.64
C HIS A 141 -4.74 -4.85 1.27
N VAL A 142 -5.42 -3.81 0.79
CA VAL A 142 -5.33 -2.46 1.37
C VAL A 142 -6.17 -2.45 2.65
N LEU A 143 -5.58 -2.03 3.76
CA LEU A 143 -6.20 -2.02 5.08
C LEU A 143 -7.12 -0.79 5.26
N HIS A 144 -8.07 -0.67 4.34
CA HIS A 144 -9.07 0.39 4.29
C HIS A 144 -10.39 -0.17 3.75
N LYS A 145 -11.50 0.30 4.31
CA LYS A 145 -12.83 -0.12 3.89
C LYS A 145 -13.35 0.85 2.83
N PHE A 146 -13.14 0.51 1.57
CA PHE A 146 -13.61 1.29 0.43
C PHE A 146 -15.12 1.14 0.23
N GLU A 147 -15.76 2.21 -0.25
CA GLU A 147 -17.19 2.22 -0.61
C GLU A 147 -17.45 1.67 -2.02
N ALA A 148 -16.42 1.62 -2.87
CA ALA A 148 -16.49 1.09 -4.23
C ALA A 148 -15.18 0.40 -4.64
N ASP A 149 -15.26 -0.41 -5.71
CA ASP A 149 -14.10 -1.03 -6.36
C ASP A 149 -13.29 0.01 -7.15
N PHE A 150 -11.96 -0.19 -7.24
CA PHE A 150 -11.01 0.72 -7.91
C PHE A 150 -10.20 0.02 -9.03
N TYR A 151 -10.83 -0.86 -9.82
CA TYR A 151 -10.16 -1.49 -10.98
C TYR A 151 -9.67 -0.45 -12.00
N GLY A 152 -8.52 -0.72 -12.62
CA GLY A 152 -7.87 0.17 -13.58
C GLY A 152 -7.16 1.37 -12.96
N VAL A 153 -7.29 1.60 -11.64
CA VAL A 153 -6.55 2.66 -10.94
C VAL A 153 -5.08 2.28 -10.85
N GLU A 154 -4.20 3.28 -11.00
CA GLU A 154 -2.77 3.10 -10.74
C GLU A 154 -2.52 2.94 -9.24
N MET A 155 -1.85 1.85 -8.88
CA MET A 155 -1.39 1.56 -7.54
C MET A 155 0.13 1.56 -7.50
N ARG A 156 0.71 2.13 -6.44
CA ARG A 156 2.12 2.03 -6.10
C ARG A 156 2.29 1.40 -4.73
N LEU A 157 3.33 0.60 -4.56
CA LEU A 157 3.62 -0.13 -3.34
C LEU A 157 5.04 0.17 -2.87
N LEU A 158 5.16 0.49 -1.59
CA LEU A 158 6.43 0.50 -0.87
C LEU A 158 6.41 -0.67 0.13
N ILE A 159 7.04 -1.78 -0.24
CA ILE A 159 7.09 -3.01 0.57
C ILE A 159 8.20 -2.84 1.60
N LEU A 160 7.87 -2.93 2.89
CA LEU A 160 8.78 -2.57 3.99
C LEU A 160 9.31 -3.78 4.78
N GLY A 161 8.68 -4.94 4.66
CA GLY A 161 9.12 -6.12 5.40
C GLY A 161 8.33 -7.38 5.07
N PHE A 162 8.88 -8.51 5.50
CA PHE A 162 8.28 -9.83 5.44
C PHE A 162 7.63 -10.18 6.78
N ILE A 163 6.41 -10.71 6.74
CA ILE A 163 5.65 -11.15 7.92
C ILE A 163 5.82 -12.64 8.14
N ARG A 164 5.61 -13.46 7.10
CA ARG A 164 5.68 -14.93 7.19
C ARG A 164 5.71 -15.60 5.82
N GLU A 165 6.16 -16.85 5.81
CA GLU A 165 6.05 -17.74 4.64
C GLU A 165 4.59 -18.09 4.31
N GLU A 166 4.38 -18.56 3.08
CA GLU A 166 3.14 -19.25 2.70
C GLU A 166 2.93 -20.47 3.59
N LYS A 167 1.67 -20.77 3.93
CA LYS A 167 1.30 -21.91 4.75
C LYS A 167 0.13 -22.63 4.11
N ASP A 168 0.13 -23.95 4.28
CA ASP A 168 -1.05 -24.77 4.04
C ASP A 168 -1.95 -24.74 5.26
N TYR A 169 -3.26 -24.62 5.04
CA TYR A 169 -4.26 -24.58 6.10
C TYR A 169 -5.24 -25.74 5.93
N SER A 170 -5.56 -26.41 7.04
CA SER A 170 -6.56 -27.49 7.07
C SER A 170 -8.01 -26.98 7.09
N GLY A 171 -8.24 -25.66 7.17
CA GLY A 171 -9.56 -25.07 7.22
C GLY A 171 -9.57 -23.54 7.10
N LEU A 172 -10.72 -22.99 6.70
CA LEU A 172 -10.92 -21.57 6.41
C LEU A 172 -10.63 -20.67 7.62
N GLU A 173 -11.09 -21.08 8.81
CA GLU A 173 -10.90 -20.32 10.06
C GLU A 173 -9.42 -20.09 10.40
N ALA A 174 -8.58 -21.11 10.17
CA ALA A 174 -7.14 -21.00 10.45
C ALA A 174 -6.46 -20.03 9.46
N LEU A 175 -6.90 -20.03 8.19
CA LEU A 175 -6.44 -19.09 7.18
C LEU A 175 -6.87 -17.65 7.53
N ILE A 176 -8.14 -17.43 7.86
CA ILE A 176 -8.65 -16.11 8.25
C ILE A 176 -7.89 -15.59 9.47
N ALA A 177 -7.72 -16.40 10.50
CA ALA A 177 -7.01 -16.00 11.72
C ALA A 177 -5.56 -15.57 11.46
N ASP A 178 -4.84 -16.25 10.54
CA ASP A 178 -3.48 -15.85 10.19
C ASP A 178 -3.47 -14.56 9.35
N ILE A 179 -4.42 -14.37 8.42
CA ILE A 179 -4.53 -13.12 7.64
C ILE A 179 -4.86 -11.93 8.55
N GLU A 180 -5.82 -12.08 9.48
CA GLU A 180 -6.15 -11.04 10.45
C GLU A 180 -4.95 -10.65 11.31
N PHE A 181 -4.17 -11.65 11.73
CA PHE A 181 -2.93 -11.40 12.46
C PHE A 181 -1.90 -10.68 11.60
N ASP A 182 -1.75 -11.05 10.31
CA ASP A 182 -0.85 -10.36 9.39
C ASP A 182 -1.25 -8.87 9.21
N CYS A 183 -2.54 -8.59 9.11
CA CYS A 183 -3.07 -7.22 9.07
C CYS A 183 -2.75 -6.45 10.35
N GLU A 184 -2.88 -7.08 11.53
CA GLU A 184 -2.53 -6.45 12.80
C GLU A 184 -1.01 -6.17 12.91
N VAL A 185 -0.17 -7.11 12.48
CA VAL A 185 1.29 -6.91 12.41
C VAL A 185 1.61 -5.70 11.53
N ALA A 186 0.97 -5.58 10.37
CA ALA A 186 1.17 -4.44 9.48
C ALA A 186 0.75 -3.13 10.14
N ARG A 187 -0.46 -3.04 10.70
CA ARG A 187 -0.95 -1.84 11.39
C ARG A 187 0.00 -1.38 12.50
N GLN A 188 0.38 -2.29 13.38
CA GLN A 188 1.25 -2.01 14.54
C GLN A 188 2.66 -1.62 14.09
N SER A 189 3.22 -2.32 13.10
CA SER A 189 4.56 -2.03 12.60
C SER A 189 4.64 -0.67 11.90
N LEU A 190 3.64 -0.34 11.06
CA LEU A 190 3.55 0.90 10.29
C LEU A 190 3.21 2.13 11.13
N ALA A 191 2.58 1.95 12.30
CA ALA A 191 2.26 3.04 13.20
C ALA A 191 3.47 3.66 13.94
N ARG A 192 4.66 3.07 13.78
CA ARG A 192 5.91 3.55 14.41
C ARG A 192 6.58 4.63 13.58
N GLU A 193 7.27 5.55 14.25
CA GLU A 193 7.90 6.73 13.63
C GLU A 193 8.83 6.37 12.46
N GLY A 194 9.75 5.42 12.60
CA GLY A 194 10.66 5.01 11.52
C GLY A 194 9.99 4.28 10.34
N TRP A 195 8.69 3.99 10.44
CA TRP A 195 7.92 3.21 9.46
C TRP A 195 6.79 4.03 8.81
N ALA A 196 6.45 5.19 9.39
CA ALA A 196 5.44 6.09 8.85
C ALA A 196 6.08 7.12 7.88
N PRO A 197 5.40 7.49 6.78
CA PRO A 197 5.94 8.41 5.78
C PRO A 197 6.29 9.80 6.32
N THR A 198 7.35 10.42 5.78
CA THR A 198 7.75 11.81 6.07
C THR A 198 6.84 12.85 5.40
N GLU A 199 6.41 12.61 4.16
CA GLU A 199 5.78 13.63 3.33
C GLU A 199 4.24 13.72 3.48
N VAL A 200 3.62 12.70 4.06
CA VAL A 200 2.15 12.60 4.14
C VAL A 200 1.73 12.00 5.47
N GLU A 201 0.73 12.61 6.11
CA GLU A 201 0.07 12.02 7.27
C GLU A 201 -0.96 11.00 6.79
N VAL A 202 -0.87 9.77 7.31
CA VAL A 202 -1.71 8.64 6.92
C VAL A 202 -2.57 8.20 8.10
N GLU A 203 -3.86 7.99 7.88
CA GLU A 203 -4.74 7.36 8.87
C GLU A 203 -4.60 5.84 8.79
N ILE A 204 -4.25 5.21 9.91
CA ILE A 204 -4.33 3.77 10.12
C ILE A 204 -5.55 3.51 11.00
N SER A 205 -6.53 2.79 10.49
CA SER A 205 -7.68 2.31 11.27
C SER A 205 -7.45 0.89 11.77
N GLY A 206 -8.13 0.54 12.88
CA GLY A 206 -8.18 -0.83 13.36
C GLY A 206 -7.00 -1.27 14.24
N ILE A 207 -6.16 -0.34 14.72
CA ILE A 207 -5.00 -0.68 15.58
C ILE A 207 -5.52 -1.29 16.89
N GLY A 208 -4.95 -2.44 17.29
CA GLY A 208 -5.29 -3.07 18.57
C GLY A 208 -6.65 -3.78 18.57
N SER A 209 -7.32 -3.90 17.43
CA SER A 209 -8.52 -4.74 17.32
C SER A 209 -8.12 -6.21 17.48
N THR A 210 -8.50 -6.82 18.60
CA THR A 210 -8.35 -8.26 18.77
C THR A 210 -9.53 -9.01 18.17
N ALA A 211 -9.25 -10.05 17.37
CA ALA A 211 -10.22 -10.92 16.70
C ALA A 211 -11.39 -11.46 17.59
N SER A 212 -11.32 -11.40 18.92
CA SER A 212 -12.42 -11.85 19.78
C SER A 212 -13.60 -10.87 19.87
N SER A 213 -13.48 -9.66 19.31
CA SER A 213 -14.60 -8.73 19.20
C SER A 213 -14.90 -8.55 17.73
N GLY A 214 -15.98 -9.18 17.24
CA GLY A 214 -16.47 -9.05 15.87
C GLY A 214 -16.98 -7.65 15.52
N GLY A 215 -16.15 -6.62 15.74
CA GLY A 215 -16.45 -5.23 15.48
C GLY A 215 -15.24 -4.50 14.92
N ASP A 216 -15.52 -3.44 14.17
CA ASP A 216 -14.61 -2.42 13.66
C ASP A 216 -13.97 -1.57 14.79
N GLY A 217 -13.66 -2.21 15.93
CA GLY A 217 -13.42 -1.58 17.23
C GLY A 217 -11.96 -1.21 17.51
N GLY A 218 -11.09 -1.17 16.50
CA GLY A 218 -9.71 -0.74 16.69
C GLY A 218 -9.56 0.77 16.64
N GLU A 219 -8.47 1.28 17.23
CA GLU A 219 -8.18 2.70 17.24
C GLU A 219 -7.86 3.21 15.83
N LYS A 220 -8.35 4.42 15.52
CA LYS A 220 -7.88 5.20 14.38
C LYS A 220 -6.73 6.09 14.83
N ARG A 221 -5.57 5.95 14.20
CA ARG A 221 -4.40 6.76 14.48
C ARG A 221 -3.90 7.40 13.19
N ARG A 222 -3.66 8.71 13.24
CA ARG A 222 -2.94 9.41 12.18
C ARG A 222 -1.45 9.37 12.48
N VAL A 223 -0.66 9.01 11.48
CA VAL A 223 0.78 8.86 11.60
C VAL A 223 1.51 9.61 10.51
N ARG A 224 2.59 10.27 10.92
CA ARG A 224 3.62 10.86 10.08
C ARG A 224 4.95 10.57 10.78
N GLY A 225 5.96 10.19 10.02
CA GLY A 225 7.19 9.64 10.58
C GLY A 225 8.44 10.04 9.82
N ALA A 226 9.45 9.17 9.87
CA ALA A 226 10.79 9.37 9.33
C ALA A 226 11.08 8.49 8.11
N LEU A 227 10.09 7.79 7.55
CA LEU A 227 10.28 6.96 6.37
C LEU A 227 10.23 7.81 5.09
N GLU A 228 11.34 7.82 4.35
CA GLU A 228 11.43 8.39 3.02
C GLU A 228 10.55 7.63 2.01
N ALA A 229 9.36 8.15 1.76
CA ALA A 229 8.32 7.50 0.96
C ALA A 229 7.70 8.43 -0.10
N GLU A 230 8.39 9.51 -0.50
CA GLU A 230 7.90 10.50 -1.47
C GLU A 230 7.39 9.86 -2.78
N TRP A 231 8.02 8.77 -3.23
CA TRP A 231 7.65 8.03 -4.44
C TRP A 231 6.18 7.54 -4.44
N LEU A 232 5.58 7.36 -3.26
CA LEU A 232 4.16 7.00 -3.15
C LEU A 232 3.24 8.13 -3.64
N ILE A 233 3.63 9.39 -3.49
CA ILE A 233 2.75 10.54 -3.76
C ILE A 233 3.20 11.43 -4.91
N ARG A 234 4.48 11.38 -5.27
CA ARG A 234 5.03 12.09 -6.42
C ARG A 234 5.71 11.09 -7.34
N PRO A 235 5.50 11.14 -8.67
CA PRO A 235 6.34 10.39 -9.58
C PRO A 235 7.81 10.72 -9.31
N GLY A 236 8.67 9.70 -9.24
CA GLY A 236 10.11 9.92 -9.19
C GLY A 236 10.55 10.64 -10.46
N LYS A 237 11.56 11.53 -10.37
CA LYS A 237 12.13 12.22 -11.55
C LYS A 237 12.61 11.26 -12.63
N ASP A 238 12.86 9.99 -12.28
CA ASP A 238 13.42 8.98 -13.17
C ASP A 238 12.36 8.09 -13.86
N GLY A 239 11.09 8.52 -13.90
CA GLY A 239 9.98 7.76 -14.51
C GLY A 239 10.01 7.62 -16.03
N ALA A 240 10.96 8.24 -16.73
CA ALA A 240 11.22 7.96 -18.14
C ALA A 240 12.30 6.88 -18.26
N GLY A 241 11.94 5.64 -17.92
CA GLY A 241 12.72 4.47 -18.34
C GLY A 241 12.85 4.51 -19.86
N THR A 242 14.06 4.85 -20.32
CA THR A 242 14.48 4.79 -21.73
C THR A 242 14.47 3.32 -22.16
N GLY A 243 13.30 2.81 -22.55
CA GLY A 243 13.18 1.57 -23.31
C GLY A 243 13.38 1.88 -24.79
N LYS A 244 14.61 1.70 -25.29
CA LYS A 244 14.86 1.40 -26.70
C LYS A 244 14.98 -0.09 -26.88
#